data_AF-A0A2P6S4G4-F1
#
_entry.id   AF-A0A2P6S4G4-F1
#
_cell.length_a   1.000
_cell.length_b   1.000
_cell.length_c   1.000
_cell.angle_alpha   90.00
_cell.angle_beta   90.00
_cell.angle_gamma   90.00
#
_symmetry.space_group_name_H-M   'P 1'
#
loop_
_entity.id
_entity.type
_entity.pdbx_description
1 polymer ?
#
loop_
_entity_poly.entity_id
_entity_poly.type
_entity_poly.pdbx_seq_one_letter_code
_entity_poly.pdbx_strand_id
1 'polypeptide(L)'
;MIQFRYPSLKVSLPGGKTEDGDKDDGDTATREAKEEIGLDPKLVNVVTVLEPFLSKHLLRVVPVIGILNDKEAFKPAPNPAEVE
;
A
#
# COMPACT_ATOMS: atom_id res chain seq x y z
N MET A 1 9.59 3.40 -1.39
CA MET A 1 8.68 4.47 -0.90
C MET A 1 8.06 5.10 -2.13
N ILE A 2 6.80 4.76 -2.42
CA ILE A 2 6.06 5.26 -3.60
C ILE A 2 5.01 6.26 -3.08
N GLN A 3 4.85 7.39 -3.77
CA GLN A 3 4.03 8.50 -3.32
C GLN A 3 3.40 9.26 -4.50
N PHE A 4 2.06 9.40 -4.52
CA PHE A 4 1.28 10.14 -5.55
C PHE A 4 0.26 11.13 -4.91
N ARG A 5 -0.28 12.08 -5.70
CA ARG A 5 -0.82 13.41 -5.28
C ARG A 5 -2.23 13.70 -5.84
N TYR A 6 -3.22 13.97 -4.96
CA TYR A 6 -4.59 14.46 -5.27
C TYR A 6 -4.78 15.98 -4.96
N PRO A 7 -5.71 16.73 -5.59
CA PRO A 7 -6.17 18.07 -5.19
C PRO A 7 -7.14 17.99 -4.00
N SER A 8 -6.68 17.38 -2.92
CA SER A 8 -7.15 17.62 -1.55
C SER A 8 -6.03 17.36 -0.53
N LEU A 9 -4.82 17.85 -0.81
CA LEU A 9 -3.70 18.11 0.13
C LEU A 9 -3.21 16.98 1.06
N LYS A 10 -3.69 15.74 0.97
CA LYS A 10 -3.15 14.61 1.73
C LYS A 10 -2.47 13.62 0.81
N VAL A 11 -1.19 13.41 1.07
CA VAL A 11 -0.34 12.47 0.37
C VAL A 11 -0.16 11.26 1.29
N SER A 12 -0.45 10.06 0.81
CA SER A 12 -0.34 8.81 1.56
C SER A 12 0.49 7.77 0.80
N LEU A 13 0.86 6.71 1.51
CA LEU A 13 1.30 5.46 0.91
C LEU A 13 0.06 4.61 0.58
N PRO A 14 0.13 3.65 -0.36
CA PRO A 14 -0.96 2.73 -0.59
C PRO A 14 -1.33 1.95 0.65
N GLY A 15 -2.62 1.68 0.83
CA GLY A 15 -3.11 0.88 1.93
C GLY A 15 -4.55 1.19 2.31
N GLY A 16 -5.19 0.20 2.92
CA GLY A 16 -6.57 0.29 3.32
C GLY A 16 -6.88 -0.66 4.47
N LYS A 17 -8.10 -1.17 4.49
CA LYS A 17 -8.62 -1.96 5.60
C LYS A 17 -8.35 -3.44 5.32
N THR A 18 -7.92 -4.18 6.33
CA THR A 18 -7.84 -5.64 6.28
C THR A 18 -9.21 -6.24 5.95
N GLU A 19 -9.22 -7.16 4.99
CA GLU A 19 -10.38 -7.95 4.58
C GLU A 19 -10.29 -9.40 5.07
N ASP A 20 -11.41 -10.12 5.10
CA ASP A 20 -11.48 -11.51 5.60
C ASP A 20 -10.59 -12.49 4.82
N GLY A 21 -10.18 -12.12 3.60
CA GLY A 21 -9.28 -12.91 2.75
C GLY A 21 -7.79 -12.65 2.99
N ASP A 22 -7.43 -11.56 3.68
CA ASP A 22 -6.04 -11.19 3.91
C ASP A 22 -5.43 -12.10 4.97
N LYS A 23 -4.32 -12.77 4.63
CA LYS A 23 -3.66 -13.71 5.55
C LYS A 23 -2.92 -13.01 6.68
N ASP A 24 -2.38 -11.83 6.39
CA ASP A 24 -1.63 -10.99 7.32
C ASP A 24 -1.60 -9.52 6.85
N ASP A 25 -0.93 -8.65 7.61
CA ASP A 25 -0.81 -7.22 7.28
C ASP A 25 -0.07 -6.99 5.95
N GLY A 26 0.84 -7.90 5.56
CA GLY A 26 1.56 -7.83 4.29
C GLY A 26 0.66 -8.15 3.09
N ASP A 27 -0.20 -9.15 3.22
CA ASP A 27 -1.22 -9.49 2.24
C ASP A 27 -2.18 -8.31 2.04
N THR A 28 -2.63 -7.70 3.16
CA THR A 28 -3.45 -6.47 3.14
C THR A 28 -2.74 -5.36 2.36
N ALA A 29 -1.49 -5.05 2.70
CA ALA A 29 -0.74 -3.96 2.08
C ALA A 29 -0.48 -4.20 0.57
N THR A 30 -0.19 -5.43 0.17
CA THR A 30 0.07 -5.77 -1.23
C THR A 30 -1.20 -5.86 -2.08
N ARG A 31 -2.34 -6.28 -1.51
CA ARG A 31 -3.65 -6.20 -2.15
C ARG A 31 -4.04 -4.75 -2.43
N GLU A 32 -3.99 -3.89 -1.42
CA GLU A 32 -4.33 -2.47 -1.56
C GLU A 32 -3.40 -1.76 -2.56
N ALA A 33 -2.09 -2.03 -2.51
CA ALA A 33 -1.17 -1.48 -3.51
C ALA A 33 -1.47 -1.97 -4.94
N LYS A 34 -2.02 -3.18 -5.10
CA LYS A 34 -2.49 -3.67 -6.40
C LYS A 34 -3.75 -2.93 -6.86
N GLU A 35 -4.69 -2.71 -5.96
CA GLU A 35 -5.97 -2.02 -6.22
C GLU A 35 -5.77 -0.55 -6.55
N GLU A 36 -4.92 0.15 -5.78
CA GLU A 36 -4.70 1.59 -5.92
C GLU A 36 -3.75 1.95 -7.08
N ILE A 37 -2.64 1.22 -7.25
CA ILE A 37 -1.56 1.60 -8.17
C ILE A 37 -1.11 0.48 -9.13
N GLY A 38 -1.81 -0.65 -9.17
CA GLY A 38 -1.50 -1.76 -10.08
C GLY A 38 -0.24 -2.55 -9.74
N LEU A 39 0.26 -2.48 -8.50
CA LEU A 39 1.46 -3.20 -8.09
C LEU A 39 1.19 -4.70 -7.96
N ASP A 40 1.74 -5.52 -8.87
CA ASP A 40 1.68 -6.98 -8.73
C ASP A 40 2.42 -7.40 -7.45
N PRO A 41 1.76 -8.08 -6.49
CA PRO A 41 2.39 -8.55 -5.26
C PRO A 41 3.66 -9.38 -5.49
N LYS A 42 3.80 -10.06 -6.64
CA LYS A 42 5.00 -10.83 -7.00
C LYS A 42 6.24 -9.97 -7.24
N LEU A 43 6.06 -8.68 -7.54
CA LEU A 43 7.17 -7.74 -7.74
C LEU A 43 7.72 -7.20 -6.43
N VAL A 44 7.04 -7.44 -5.30
CA VAL A 44 7.43 -6.94 -3.97
C VAL A 44 7.85 -8.08 -3.07
N ASN A 45 8.97 -7.91 -2.41
CA ASN A 45 9.33 -8.70 -1.23
C ASN A 45 9.00 -7.91 0.03
N VAL A 46 8.08 -8.40 0.85
CA VAL A 46 7.79 -7.82 2.17
C VAL A 46 8.94 -8.17 3.11
N VAL A 47 9.65 -7.16 3.61
CA VAL A 47 10.86 -7.35 4.43
C VAL A 47 10.59 -7.22 5.92
N THR A 48 9.61 -6.41 6.32
CA THR A 48 9.19 -6.30 7.73
C THR A 48 7.82 -5.68 7.86
N VAL A 49 7.16 -5.99 8.96
CA VAL A 49 5.99 -5.28 9.49
C VAL A 49 6.47 -4.49 10.71
N LEU A 50 6.15 -3.20 10.78
CA LEU A 50 6.54 -2.33 11.90
C LEU A 50 5.48 -2.33 13.00
N GLU A 51 5.83 -1.78 14.17
CA GLU A 51 4.89 -1.66 15.28
C GLU A 51 3.64 -0.84 14.87
N PRO A 52 2.43 -1.33 15.18
CA PRO A 52 1.21 -0.58 14.92
C PRO A 52 1.17 0.74 15.69
N PHE A 53 0.59 1.77 15.09
CA PHE A 53 0.39 3.06 15.76
C PHE A 53 -1.05 3.56 15.54
N LEU A 54 -1.49 4.49 16.40
CA LEU A 54 -2.76 5.19 16.20
C LEU A 54 -2.55 6.42 15.34
N SER A 55 -3.28 6.49 14.23
CA SER A 55 -3.30 7.67 13.38
C SER A 55 -3.95 8.86 14.07
N LYS A 56 -3.82 10.06 13.48
CA LYS A 56 -4.52 11.28 13.94
C LYS A 56 -6.04 11.09 14.08
N HIS A 57 -6.61 10.15 13.34
CA HIS A 57 -8.04 9.83 13.34
C HIS A 57 -8.37 8.62 14.21
N LEU A 58 -7.47 8.21 15.12
CA LEU A 58 -7.61 7.07 16.03
C LEU A 58 -7.81 5.72 15.33
N LEU A 59 -7.32 5.59 14.10
CA LEU A 59 -7.27 4.32 13.39
C LEU A 59 -5.97 3.61 13.72
N ARG A 60 -6.04 2.32 14.06
CA ARG A 60 -4.86 1.46 14.18
C ARG A 60 -4.29 1.21 12.78
N VAL A 61 -3.06 1.66 12.55
CA VAL A 61 -2.34 1.50 11.28
C VAL A 61 -1.14 0.60 11.52
N VAL A 62 -0.94 -0.38 10.63
CA VAL A 62 0.22 -1.28 10.65
C VAL A 62 1.10 -0.99 9.42
N PRO A 63 2.29 -0.38 9.59
CA PRO A 63 3.16 -0.12 8.46
C PRO A 63 3.85 -1.39 7.97
N VAL A 64 3.81 -1.63 6.66
CA VAL A 64 4.51 -2.73 6.00
C VAL A 64 5.59 -2.16 5.08
N ILE A 65 6.81 -2.70 5.18
CA ILE A 65 7.92 -2.33 4.30
C ILE A 65 8.11 -3.42 3.25
N GLY A 66 7.93 -3.03 1.99
CA GLY A 66 8.20 -3.88 0.82
C GLY A 66 9.31 -3.31 -0.05
N ILE A 67 10.13 -4.20 -0.63
CA ILE A 67 11.18 -3.86 -1.59
C ILE A 67 10.78 -4.43 -2.96
N LEU A 68 10.84 -3.60 -4.00
CA LEU A 68 10.66 -4.07 -5.37
C LEU A 68 11.87 -4.91 -5.80
N ASN A 69 11.60 -6.12 -6.28
CA ASN A 69 12.63 -7.03 -6.79
C ASN A 69 13.18 -6.54 -8.13
N ASP A 70 12.31 -5.96 -8.96
CA ASP A 70 12.65 -5.32 -10.23
C ASP A 70 11.82 -4.04 -10.36
N LYS A 71 12.49 -2.90 -10.28
CA LYS A 71 11.86 -1.58 -10.38
C LYS A 71 11.35 -1.31 -11.80
N GLU A 72 12.06 -1.78 -12.84
CA GLU A 72 11.72 -1.51 -14.24
C GLU A 72 10.51 -2.34 -14.69
N ALA A 73 10.26 -3.48 -14.03
CA ALA A 73 9.07 -4.28 -14.23
C ALA A 73 7.79 -3.62 -13.68
N PHE A 74 7.92 -2.73 -12.68
CA PHE A 74 6.76 -2.04 -12.12
C PHE A 74 6.35 -0.84 -12.98
N LYS A 75 5.16 -0.94 -13.56
CA LYS A 75 4.52 0.14 -14.31
C LYS A 75 3.28 0.60 -13.53
N PRO A 76 3.35 1.74 -12.82
CA PRO A 76 2.22 2.24 -12.05
C PRO A 76 0.99 2.40 -12.95
N ALA A 77 -0.15 1.90 -12.46
CA ALA A 77 -1.45 2.06 -13.07
C ALA A 77 -2.43 2.55 -12.00
N PRO A 78 -2.45 3.86 -11.71
CA PRO A 78 -3.35 4.43 -10.72
C PRO A 78 -4.82 4.13 -11.04
N ASN A 79 -5.57 3.64 -10.06
CA ASN A 79 -7.00 3.40 -10.18
C ASN A 79 -7.76 4.73 -9.93
N PRO A 80 -8.45 5.30 -10.93
CA PRO A 80 -9.12 6.59 -10.79
C PRO A 80 -10.32 6.60 -9.83
N ALA A 81 -10.78 5.44 -9.37
CA ALA A 81 -11.78 5.36 -8.31
C ALA A 81 -11.20 5.70 -6.93
N GLU A 82 -9.87 5.65 -6.77
CA GLU A 82 -9.16 5.73 -5.50
C GLU A 82 -7.96 6.69 -5.52
N VAL A 83 -7.32 6.92 -6.67
CA VAL A 83 -6.06 7.68 -6.87
C VAL A 83 -6.14 8.64 -8.07
N GLU A 84 -5.71 9.91 -7.91
CA GLU A 84 -5.57 10.97 -8.95
C GLU A 84 -4.11 11.18 -9.31
#